data_AF-A0A8S0HDT4-F1
#
_entry.id   AF-A0A8S0HDT4-F1
#
_cell.length_a   1.000
_cell.length_b   1.000
_cell.length_c   1.000
_cell.angle_alpha   90.00
_cell.angle_beta   90.00
_cell.angle_gamma   90.00
#
_symmetry.space_group_name_H-M   'P 1'
#
loop_
_entity.id
_entity.type
_entity.pdbx_description
1 polymer ?
#
loop_
_entity_poly.entity_id
_entity_poly.type
_entity_poly.pdbx_seq_one_letter_code
_entity_poly.pdbx_strand_id
1 'polypeptide(L)'
;MRYLNLAGLGLLIACATTPALADESNPGKGCYGYLTELVRSSDFPYRDFTTPEHLKLLIDRDDGDQLSLQLFYETSGSGTIGWVRYDVPQQALWNVSIDPEEPQALKFDQGFARAYASCLEAR
;
A
#
# COMPACT_ATOMS: atom_id res chain seq x y z
N MET A 1 43.62 -31.06 34.99
CA MET A 1 43.54 -31.25 33.52
C MET A 1 42.12 -31.70 33.24
N ARG A 2 41.30 -31.14 32.36
CA ARG A 2 41.46 -30.21 31.25
C ARG A 2 40.04 -29.63 31.02
N TYR A 3 39.96 -28.32 30.83
CA TYR A 3 38.77 -27.56 30.48
C TYR A 3 38.11 -28.10 29.21
N LEU A 4 36.77 -28.03 29.11
CA LEU A 4 36.12 -27.89 27.80
C LEU A 4 34.93 -26.93 27.91
N ASN A 5 34.97 -25.95 27.02
CA ASN A 5 34.29 -24.67 27.06
C ASN A 5 32.82 -24.75 26.63
N LEU A 6 32.01 -23.86 27.22
CA LEU A 6 30.72 -23.43 26.69
C LEU A 6 30.89 -22.95 25.24
N ALA A 7 30.25 -23.63 24.29
CA ALA A 7 29.99 -23.08 22.97
C ALA A 7 28.53 -22.58 22.95
N GLY A 8 28.35 -21.29 23.22
CA GLY A 8 27.07 -20.62 23.02
C GLY A 8 26.80 -20.50 21.52
N LEU A 9 25.83 -21.27 21.02
CA LEU A 9 25.23 -20.99 19.71
C LEU A 9 24.28 -19.81 19.87
N GLY A 10 24.77 -18.61 19.53
CA GLY A 10 23.93 -17.44 19.31
C GLY A 10 23.06 -17.68 18.07
N LEU A 11 21.76 -17.88 18.30
CA LEU A 11 20.75 -17.95 17.25
C LEU A 11 20.56 -16.53 16.67
N LEU A 12 21.19 -16.24 15.54
CA LEU A 12 20.92 -15.02 14.78
C LEU A 12 19.55 -15.15 14.13
N ILE A 13 18.53 -14.57 14.78
CA ILE A 13 17.21 -14.37 14.19
C ILE A 13 17.35 -13.26 13.15
N ALA A 14 17.54 -13.65 11.89
CA ALA A 14 17.39 -12.74 10.77
C ALA A 14 15.91 -12.35 10.67
N CYS A 15 15.57 -11.12 11.08
CA CYS A 15 14.28 -10.51 10.78
C CYS A 15 14.21 -10.32 9.26
N ALA A 16 13.66 -11.30 8.55
CA ALA A 16 13.20 -11.11 7.19
C ALA A 16 12.02 -10.14 7.24
N THR A 17 12.23 -8.88 6.86
CA THR A 17 11.14 -7.95 6.58
C THR A 17 10.47 -8.43 5.29
N THR A 18 9.49 -9.31 5.43
CA THR A 18 8.60 -9.65 4.31
C THR A 18 7.82 -8.39 3.94
N PRO A 19 7.88 -7.89 2.69
CA PRO A 19 6.94 -6.88 2.25
C PRO A 19 5.54 -7.48 2.43
N ALA A 20 4.70 -6.78 3.20
CA ALA A 20 3.34 -7.21 3.46
C ALA A 20 2.55 -7.08 2.16
N LEU A 21 2.49 -8.16 1.37
CA LEU A 21 1.57 -8.24 0.24
C LEU A 21 0.15 -8.06 0.78
N ALA A 22 -0.55 -7.05 0.28
CA ALA A 22 -1.98 -6.95 0.42
C ALA A 22 -2.60 -8.12 -0.34
N ASP A 23 -2.84 -9.21 0.40
CA ASP A 23 -3.36 -10.46 -0.12
C ASP A 23 -4.77 -10.28 -0.72
N GLU A 24 -4.98 -10.98 -1.82
CA GLU A 24 -6.23 -11.05 -2.57
C GLU A 24 -7.33 -11.70 -1.70
N SER A 25 -8.53 -11.14 -1.74
CA SER A 25 -9.79 -11.79 -1.34
C SER A 25 -10.23 -11.72 0.14
N ASN A 26 -9.87 -10.69 0.91
CA ASN A 26 -10.51 -10.45 2.22
C ASN A 26 -10.85 -8.96 2.44
N PRO A 27 -12.13 -8.54 2.43
CA PRO A 27 -12.57 -7.17 2.74
C PRO A 27 -12.30 -6.70 4.19
N GLY A 28 -11.36 -7.30 4.91
CA GLY A 28 -11.34 -7.36 6.38
C GLY A 28 -9.99 -7.17 7.07
N LYS A 29 -9.06 -6.38 6.53
CA LYS A 29 -7.83 -5.97 7.25
C LYS A 29 -7.76 -4.46 7.45
N GLY A 30 -8.68 -3.95 8.27
CA GLY A 30 -8.68 -2.57 8.75
C GLY A 30 -9.05 -1.54 7.69
N CYS A 31 -8.90 -0.26 8.05
CA CYS A 31 -9.37 0.87 7.24
C CYS A 31 -8.74 0.94 5.85
N TYR A 32 -7.54 0.38 5.67
CA TYR A 32 -6.81 0.45 4.40
C TYR A 32 -7.48 -0.29 3.23
N GLY A 33 -8.45 -1.17 3.47
CA GLY A 33 -9.27 -1.73 2.38
C GLY A 33 -9.97 -0.64 1.55
N TYR A 34 -10.39 0.45 2.19
CA TYR A 34 -10.98 1.59 1.50
C TYR A 34 -9.99 2.33 0.59
N LEU A 35 -8.68 2.29 0.86
CA LEU A 35 -7.68 2.92 0.00
C LEU A 35 -7.55 2.20 -1.34
N THR A 36 -7.62 0.87 -1.35
CA THR A 36 -7.61 0.09 -2.59
C THR A 36 -8.80 0.48 -3.47
N GLU A 37 -10.00 0.51 -2.90
CA GLU A 37 -11.21 0.88 -3.64
C GLU A 37 -11.22 2.36 -4.06
N LEU A 38 -10.66 3.25 -3.23
CA LEU A 38 -10.46 4.66 -3.56
C LEU A 38 -9.62 4.79 -4.85
N VAL A 39 -8.47 4.11 -4.94
CA VAL A 39 -7.63 4.15 -6.15
C VAL A 39 -8.31 3.46 -7.34
N ARG A 40 -8.97 2.31 -7.13
CA ARG A 40 -9.71 1.61 -8.20
C ARG A 40 -10.83 2.45 -8.81
N SER A 41 -11.46 3.30 -8.00
CA SER A 41 -12.49 4.24 -8.45
C SER A 41 -11.94 5.50 -9.12
N SER A 42 -10.62 5.67 -9.14
CA SER A 42 -9.99 6.88 -9.63
C SER A 42 -9.82 6.91 -11.14
N ASP A 43 -9.58 8.10 -11.70
CA ASP A 43 -9.15 8.31 -13.09
C ASP A 43 -7.64 8.08 -13.31
N PHE A 44 -6.99 7.27 -12.45
CA PHE A 44 -5.60 6.86 -12.65
C PHE A 44 -5.41 6.24 -14.05
N PRO A 45 -4.39 6.64 -14.82
CA PRO A 45 -4.20 6.18 -16.19
C PRO A 45 -3.62 4.77 -16.23
N TYR A 46 -4.47 3.76 -15.98
CA TYR A 46 -4.09 2.36 -16.14
C TYR A 46 -3.63 2.08 -17.57
N ARG A 47 -2.66 1.18 -17.69
CA ARG A 47 -2.10 0.75 -18.98
C ARG A 47 -2.70 -0.59 -19.39
N ASP A 48 -2.62 -0.92 -20.67
CA ASP A 48 -3.27 -2.11 -21.27
C ASP A 48 -2.90 -3.48 -20.67
N PHE A 49 -1.90 -3.54 -19.78
CA PHE A 49 -1.48 -4.77 -19.10
C PHE A 49 -2.22 -5.04 -17.78
N THR A 50 -3.10 -4.14 -17.34
CA THR A 50 -3.86 -4.32 -16.09
C THR A 50 -5.18 -3.55 -16.13
N THR A 51 -6.07 -3.89 -15.20
CA THR A 51 -7.37 -3.24 -15.01
C THR A 51 -7.56 -2.94 -13.51
N PRO A 52 -8.44 -1.99 -13.14
CA PRO A 52 -8.65 -1.63 -11.75
C PRO A 52 -8.96 -2.83 -10.84
N GLU A 53 -9.75 -3.79 -11.31
CA GLU A 53 -10.10 -5.00 -10.54
C GLU A 53 -8.89 -5.86 -10.16
N HIS A 54 -7.81 -5.81 -10.95
CA HIS A 54 -6.55 -6.52 -10.67
C HIS A 54 -5.53 -5.68 -9.92
N LEU A 55 -5.84 -4.40 -9.63
CA LEU A 55 -4.98 -3.54 -8.84
C LEU A 55 -4.84 -4.10 -7.42
N LYS A 56 -3.60 -4.24 -6.96
CA LYS A 56 -3.23 -4.39 -5.57
C LYS A 56 -2.46 -3.15 -5.11
N LEU A 57 -2.46 -2.92 -3.81
CA LEU A 57 -1.92 -1.70 -3.21
C LEU A 57 -1.00 -2.05 -2.04
N LEU A 58 0.21 -1.48 -2.04
CA LEU A 58 1.14 -1.51 -0.91
C LEU A 58 1.24 -0.12 -0.30
N ILE A 59 1.32 -0.06 1.02
CA ILE A 59 1.59 1.17 1.75
C ILE A 59 3.11 1.28 1.91
N ASP A 60 3.74 2.15 1.14
CA ASP A 60 5.17 2.42 1.24
C ASP A 60 5.48 3.30 2.47
N ARG A 61 4.60 4.27 2.74
CA ARG A 61 4.68 5.16 3.91
C ARG A 61 3.28 5.57 4.37
N ASP A 62 3.12 5.65 5.69
CA ASP A 62 1.97 6.25 6.37
C ASP A 62 2.51 7.09 7.53
N ASP A 63 2.30 8.40 7.49
CA ASP A 63 2.66 9.33 8.57
C ASP A 63 1.44 9.89 9.32
N GLY A 64 0.24 9.34 9.05
CA GLY A 64 -1.04 9.74 9.64
C GLY A 64 -1.80 10.77 8.79
N ASP A 65 -1.10 11.78 8.29
CA ASP A 65 -1.71 12.83 7.44
C ASP A 65 -1.58 12.49 5.96
N GLN A 66 -0.56 11.72 5.57
CA GLN A 66 -0.26 11.38 4.20
C GLN A 66 0.17 9.92 4.05
N LEU A 67 -0.33 9.29 2.98
CA LEU A 67 0.09 7.97 2.56
C LEU A 67 0.79 8.00 1.21
N SER A 68 1.89 7.25 1.10
CA SER A 68 2.53 6.91 -0.18
C SER A 68 2.19 5.46 -0.51
N LEU A 69 1.55 5.25 -1.65
CA LEU A 69 0.94 3.97 -2.02
C LEU A 69 1.54 3.49 -3.35
N GLN A 70 2.13 2.30 -3.35
CA GLN A 70 2.55 1.63 -4.57
C GLN A 70 1.39 0.82 -5.15
N LEU A 71 1.15 0.99 -6.44
CA LEU A 71 0.18 0.27 -7.22
C LEU A 71 0.89 -0.87 -7.96
N PHE A 72 0.40 -2.09 -7.81
CA PHE A 72 1.00 -3.26 -8.47
C PHE A 72 -0.07 -4.26 -8.88
N TYR A 73 0.27 -5.18 -9.78
CA TYR A 73 -0.53 -6.35 -10.09
C TYR A 73 0.27 -7.62 -9.81
N GLU A 74 -0.44 -8.71 -9.58
CA GLU A 74 0.15 -10.03 -9.38
C GLU A 74 -0.79 -11.05 -10.03
N THR A 75 -0.38 -11.56 -11.19
CA THR A 75 -1.10 -12.60 -11.94
C THR A 75 -0.16 -13.79 -12.16
N SER A 76 0.10 -14.22 -13.39
CA SER A 76 1.18 -15.19 -13.68
C SER A 76 2.58 -14.55 -13.59
N GLY A 77 2.65 -13.23 -13.48
CA GLY A 77 3.83 -12.45 -13.11
C GLY A 77 3.39 -11.21 -12.30
N SER A 78 4.35 -10.56 -11.64
CA SER A 78 4.11 -9.33 -10.89
C SER A 78 4.76 -8.13 -11.57
N GLY A 79 4.16 -6.96 -11.39
CA GLY A 79 4.69 -5.72 -11.93
C GLY A 79 4.14 -4.50 -11.21
N THR A 80 4.97 -3.47 -11.13
CA THR A 80 4.57 -2.16 -10.60
C THR A 80 3.84 -1.37 -11.69
N ILE A 81 2.68 -0.84 -11.33
CA ILE A 81 1.84 0.01 -12.17
C ILE A 81 2.28 1.46 -12.02
N GLY A 82 2.50 1.90 -10.78
CA GLY A 82 2.86 3.27 -10.46
C GLY A 82 2.73 3.57 -8.97
N TRP A 83 2.68 4.86 -8.64
CA TRP A 83 2.54 5.36 -7.28
C TRP A 83 1.49 6.45 -7.21
N VAL A 84 0.75 6.43 -6.10
CA VAL A 84 -0.15 7.51 -5.72
C VAL A 84 0.17 7.98 -4.31
N ARG A 85 -0.15 9.24 -4.05
CA ARG A 85 -0.11 9.85 -2.73
C ARG A 85 -1.51 10.25 -2.32
N TYR A 86 -1.92 9.85 -1.13
CA TYR A 86 -3.21 10.23 -0.56
C TYR A 86 -2.99 11.17 0.62
N ASP A 87 -3.65 12.33 0.58
CA ASP A 87 -3.71 13.30 1.68
C ASP A 87 -4.99 13.07 2.48
N VAL A 88 -4.86 12.67 3.74
CA VAL A 88 -5.98 12.27 4.60
C VAL A 88 -6.84 13.48 4.98
N PRO A 89 -6.30 14.61 5.47
CA PRO A 89 -7.11 15.78 5.82
C PRO A 89 -7.84 16.39 4.61
N GLN A 90 -7.19 16.44 3.45
CA GLN A 90 -7.76 17.05 2.24
C GLN A 90 -8.63 16.08 1.43
N GLN A 91 -8.57 14.77 1.73
CA GLN A 91 -9.20 13.72 0.93
C GLN A 91 -8.83 13.85 -0.56
N ALA A 92 -7.54 14.06 -0.81
CA ALA A 92 -7.00 14.30 -2.14
C ALA A 92 -6.09 13.15 -2.57
N LEU A 93 -6.24 12.69 -3.81
CA LEU A 93 -5.42 11.64 -4.39
C LEU A 93 -4.58 12.23 -5.53
N TRP A 94 -3.30 11.90 -5.55
CA TRP A 94 -2.33 12.42 -6.49
C TRP A 94 -1.57 11.29 -7.17
N ASN A 95 -1.51 11.28 -8.50
CA ASN A 95 -0.57 10.46 -9.25
C ASN A 95 0.82 11.07 -9.16
N VAL A 96 1.77 10.30 -8.64
CA VAL A 96 3.17 10.69 -8.47
C VAL A 96 4.13 9.78 -9.24
N SER A 97 3.61 9.04 -10.22
CA SER A 97 4.38 7.99 -10.92
C SER A 97 5.48 8.52 -11.84
N ILE A 98 5.29 9.71 -12.43
CA ILE A 98 6.22 10.28 -13.43
C ILE A 98 7.12 11.32 -12.77
N ASP A 99 6.51 12.34 -12.16
CA ASP A 99 7.20 13.42 -11.49
C ASP A 99 6.56 13.67 -10.11
N PRO A 100 7.23 13.26 -9.01
CA PRO A 100 6.73 13.53 -7.67
C PRO A 100 6.68 15.02 -7.29
N GLU A 101 7.47 15.87 -7.95
CA GLU A 101 7.49 17.33 -7.72
C GLU A 101 6.32 18.02 -8.45
N GLU A 102 5.84 17.44 -9.55
CA GLU A 102 4.67 17.89 -10.31
C GLU A 102 3.53 16.84 -10.33
N PRO A 103 2.90 16.56 -9.17
CA PRO A 103 1.86 15.54 -9.06
C PRO A 103 0.58 15.91 -9.83
N GLN A 104 -0.09 14.90 -10.39
CA GLN A 104 -1.36 15.09 -11.08
C GLN A 104 -2.53 14.72 -10.16
N ALA A 105 -3.48 15.64 -9.96
CA ALA A 105 -4.67 15.38 -9.16
C ALA A 105 -5.56 14.32 -9.84
N LEU A 106 -6.03 13.35 -9.06
CA LEU A 106 -6.94 12.31 -9.51
C LEU A 106 -8.35 12.55 -8.97
N LYS A 107 -9.35 12.28 -9.80
CA LYS A 107 -10.76 12.21 -9.40
C LYS A 107 -11.08 10.79 -9.02
N PHE A 108 -11.90 10.59 -7.98
CA PHE A 108 -12.29 9.27 -7.49
C PHE A 108 -13.64 9.37 -6.76
N ASP A 109 -14.23 8.22 -6.40
CA ASP A 109 -15.45 8.21 -5.59
C ASP A 109 -15.16 8.60 -4.14
N GLN A 110 -15.60 9.80 -3.77
CA GLN A 110 -15.47 10.37 -2.43
C GLN A 110 -16.14 9.53 -1.33
N GLY A 111 -17.01 8.58 -1.67
CA GLY A 111 -17.55 7.58 -0.74
C GLY A 111 -16.46 6.77 -0.04
N PHE A 112 -15.40 6.38 -0.76
CA PHE A 112 -14.31 5.60 -0.17
C PHE A 112 -13.42 6.43 0.75
N ALA A 113 -13.17 7.70 0.44
CA ALA A 113 -12.44 8.62 1.34
C ALA A 113 -13.19 8.83 2.66
N ARG A 114 -14.52 9.02 2.60
CA ARG A 114 -15.35 9.13 3.82
C ARG A 114 -15.34 7.84 4.63
N ALA A 115 -15.50 6.69 3.98
CA ALA A 115 -15.48 5.40 4.66
C ALA A 115 -14.12 5.12 5.32
N TYR A 116 -13.02 5.49 4.66
CA TYR A 116 -11.68 5.44 5.23
C TYR A 116 -11.56 6.30 6.49
N ALA A 117 -11.93 7.58 6.40
CA ALA A 117 -11.86 8.52 7.52
C ALA A 117 -12.72 8.05 8.72
N SER A 118 -13.97 7.66 8.48
CA SER A 118 -14.85 7.14 9.54
C SER A 118 -14.31 5.86 10.18
N CYS A 119 -13.61 5.02 9.41
CA CYS A 119 -12.97 3.84 9.98
C CYS A 119 -11.79 4.21 10.90
N LEU A 120 -10.97 5.20 10.52
CA LEU A 120 -9.85 5.66 11.35
C LEU A 120 -10.34 6.24 12.69
N GLU A 121 -11.45 6.98 12.67
CA GLU A 121 -12.07 7.54 13.89
C GLU A 121 -12.64 6.47 14.82
N ALA A 122 -13.07 5.34 14.28
CA ALA A 122 -13.65 4.24 15.05
C ALA A 122 -12.60 3.32 15.72
N ARG A 123 -11.30 3.61 15.54
CA ARG A 123 -10.18 2.80 16.00
C ARG A 123 -9.73 3.10 17.43
#